data_AF-A0A7S2Q2H7-F1
#
_entry.id   AF-A0A7S2Q2H7-F1
#
_cell.length_a   1.000
_cell.length_b   1.000
_cell.length_c   1.000
_cell.angle_alpha   90.00
_cell.angle_beta   90.00
_cell.angle_gamma   90.00
#
_symmetry.space_group_name_H-M   'P 1'
#
loop_
_entity.id
_entity.type
_entity.pdbx_description
1 polymer ?
#
loop_
_entity_poly.entity_id
_entity_poly.type
_entity_poly.pdbx_seq_one_letter_code
_entity_poly.pdbx_strand_id
1 'polypeptide(L)'
;ESIDQYMNSLKPFQKAHGMMTLHQSNYKVSDAEQKLENEKETTNAMIQDHALLEGEPLTQTERVALNEAIDEHDKQWPKIAKAVGTTPCRCLIHYYSRYKWGDERERYLEKKNQWELSGHSDYCEVCDDGGDLIL
;
A
#
# COMPACT_ATOMS: atom_id res chain seq x y z
N GLU A 1 -6.27 -19.97 21.34
CA GLU A 1 -5.21 -19.17 20.69
C GLU A 1 -5.45 -17.71 21.02
N SER A 2 -4.41 -16.93 21.34
CA SER A 2 -4.60 -15.50 21.64
C SER A 2 -4.63 -14.67 20.36
N ILE A 3 -5.33 -13.53 20.40
CA ILE A 3 -5.37 -12.56 19.30
C ILE A 3 -3.94 -12.12 18.93
N ASP A 4 -3.06 -11.93 19.92
CA ASP A 4 -1.68 -11.54 19.68
C ASP A 4 -0.87 -12.61 18.94
N GLN A 5 -1.11 -13.89 19.25
CA GLN A 5 -0.46 -14.99 18.54
C GLN A 5 -0.90 -15.05 17.08
N TYR A 6 -2.20 -14.90 16.84
CA TYR A 6 -2.76 -14.80 15.48
C TYR A 6 -2.20 -13.59 14.72
N MET A 7 -2.22 -12.39 15.31
CA MET A 7 -1.73 -11.18 14.63
C MET A 7 -0.23 -11.22 14.33
N ASN A 8 0.55 -11.93 15.16
CA ASN A 8 1.97 -12.14 14.93
C ASN A 8 2.29 -13.25 13.91
N SER A 9 1.36 -14.17 13.66
CA SER A 9 1.52 -15.20 12.62
C SER A 9 1.33 -14.63 11.20
N LEU A 10 0.66 -13.48 11.08
CA LEU A 10 0.41 -12.79 9.82
C LEU A 10 1.61 -11.98 9.33
N LYS A 11 1.83 -11.95 8.00
CA LYS A 11 2.82 -11.05 7.38
C LYS A 11 2.40 -9.58 7.57
N PRO A 12 3.32 -8.61 7.59
CA PRO A 12 3.00 -7.20 7.81
C PRO A 12 1.86 -6.66 6.94
N PHE A 13 1.84 -6.98 5.65
CA PHE A 13 0.79 -6.55 4.72
C PHE A 13 -0.58 -7.24 4.94
N GLN A 14 -0.63 -8.32 5.72
CA GLN A 14 -1.86 -9.07 6.03
C GLN A 14 -2.48 -8.64 7.36
N LYS A 15 -1.75 -7.89 8.20
CA LYS A 15 -2.21 -7.56 9.56
C LYS A 15 -3.49 -6.73 9.56
N ALA A 16 -3.63 -5.76 8.66
CA ALA A 16 -4.86 -4.97 8.55
C ALA A 16 -6.07 -5.86 8.21
N HIS A 17 -5.89 -6.77 7.25
CA HIS A 17 -6.92 -7.72 6.85
C HIS A 17 -7.26 -8.72 7.96
N GLY A 18 -6.24 -9.26 8.65
CA GLY A 18 -6.45 -10.12 9.82
C GLY A 18 -7.20 -9.43 10.96
N MET A 19 -6.99 -8.13 11.16
CA MET A 19 -7.75 -7.38 12.15
C MET A 19 -9.22 -7.19 11.74
N MET A 20 -9.51 -6.99 10.45
CA MET A 20 -10.89 -6.93 9.95
C MET A 20 -11.61 -8.25 10.09
N THR A 21 -10.98 -9.37 9.71
CA THR A 21 -11.60 -10.69 9.81
C THR A 21 -11.84 -11.07 11.27
N LEU A 22 -10.94 -10.70 12.19
CA LEU A 22 -11.18 -10.77 13.63
C LEU A 22 -12.43 -9.99 14.04
N HIS A 23 -12.54 -8.71 13.64
CA HIS A 23 -13.69 -7.88 13.98
C HIS A 23 -15.01 -8.49 13.48
N GLN A 24 -15.06 -8.90 12.20
CA GLN A 24 -16.21 -9.55 11.59
C GLN A 24 -16.53 -10.92 12.19
N SER A 25 -15.57 -11.55 12.86
CA SER A 25 -15.71 -12.83 13.54
C SER A 25 -15.89 -12.67 15.05
N ASN A 26 -16.27 -11.47 15.53
CA ASN A 26 -16.43 -11.17 16.96
C ASN A 26 -15.21 -11.58 17.79
N TYR A 27 -14.02 -11.36 17.23
CA TYR A 27 -12.70 -11.68 17.81
C TYR A 27 -12.46 -13.16 18.11
N LYS A 28 -13.22 -14.07 17.47
CA LYS A 28 -12.93 -15.50 17.49
C LYS A 28 -11.82 -15.82 16.47
N VAL A 29 -10.65 -16.19 16.99
CA VAL A 29 -9.45 -16.46 16.17
C VAL A 29 -9.69 -17.58 15.14
N SER A 30 -10.29 -18.70 15.55
CA SER A 30 -10.58 -19.83 14.65
C SER A 30 -11.41 -19.43 13.43
N ASP A 31 -12.39 -18.55 13.65
CA ASP A 31 -13.33 -18.13 12.61
C ASP A 31 -12.67 -17.09 11.68
N ALA A 32 -11.77 -16.25 12.22
CA ALA A 32 -10.98 -15.31 11.44
C ALA A 32 -9.91 -16.01 10.58
N GLU A 33 -9.26 -17.05 11.11
CA GLU A 33 -8.32 -17.90 10.35
C GLU A 33 -9.02 -18.59 9.20
N GLN A 34 -10.18 -19.20 9.45
CA GLN A 34 -10.93 -19.89 8.42
C GLN A 34 -11.40 -18.95 7.31
N LYS A 35 -11.85 -17.73 7.65
CA LYS A 35 -12.18 -16.70 6.66
C LYS A 35 -10.97 -16.31 5.83
N LEU A 36 -9.85 -15.98 6.49
CA LEU A 36 -8.62 -15.57 5.81
C LEU A 36 -8.06 -16.67 4.90
N GLU A 37 -8.21 -17.95 5.28
CA GLU A 37 -7.79 -19.10 4.47
C GLU A 37 -8.74 -19.34 3.27
N ASN A 38 -10.05 -19.22 3.45
CA ASN A 38 -11.01 -19.30 2.35
C ASN A 38 -10.81 -18.18 1.31
N GLU A 39 -10.36 -17.02 1.79
CA GLU A 39 -10.03 -15.85 1.02
C GLU A 39 -8.67 -15.97 0.30
N LYS A 40 -7.77 -16.85 0.77
CA LYS A 40 -6.51 -17.17 0.07
C LYS A 40 -6.74 -17.87 -1.27
N GLU A 41 -7.78 -18.69 -1.43
CA GLU A 41 -8.11 -19.26 -2.75
C GLU A 41 -8.69 -18.22 -3.72
N THR A 42 -9.14 -17.08 -3.17
CA THR A 42 -9.63 -15.92 -3.93
C THR A 42 -8.55 -14.83 -4.09
N THR A 43 -7.26 -15.14 -3.86
CA THR A 43 -6.18 -14.12 -3.90
C THR A 43 -5.87 -13.53 -5.27
N ASN A 44 -6.31 -14.15 -6.37
CA ASN A 44 -6.32 -13.46 -7.67
C ASN A 44 -7.43 -12.39 -7.77
N ALA A 45 -8.48 -12.49 -6.96
CA ALA A 45 -9.53 -11.47 -6.83
C ALA A 45 -9.23 -10.46 -5.71
N MET A 46 -8.54 -10.84 -4.63
CA MET A 46 -8.30 -9.96 -3.47
C MET A 46 -7.28 -8.83 -3.66
N ILE A 47 -6.59 -8.76 -4.80
CA ILE A 47 -5.96 -7.49 -5.21
C ILE A 47 -7.02 -6.38 -5.34
N GLN A 48 -8.29 -6.74 -5.55
CA GLN A 48 -9.43 -5.81 -5.55
C GLN A 48 -9.91 -5.43 -4.14
N ASP A 49 -9.68 -6.24 -3.10
CA ASP A 49 -10.29 -6.02 -1.76
C ASP A 49 -9.48 -5.11 -0.83
N HIS A 50 -8.25 -4.73 -1.21
CA HIS A 50 -7.61 -3.55 -0.62
C HIS A 50 -8.44 -2.26 -0.80
N ALA A 51 -9.47 -2.31 -1.67
CA ALA A 51 -10.45 -1.25 -1.84
C ALA A 51 -11.38 -1.03 -0.64
N LEU A 52 -11.64 -2.05 0.18
CA LEU A 52 -12.71 -1.98 1.20
C LEU A 52 -12.31 -1.18 2.45
N LEU A 53 -11.02 -1.00 2.73
CA LEU A 53 -10.56 -0.08 3.79
C LEU A 53 -10.11 1.29 3.25
N GLU A 54 -9.73 1.38 1.97
CA GLU A 54 -8.91 2.50 1.50
C GLU A 54 -9.33 3.08 0.13
N GLY A 55 -10.49 2.65 -0.41
CA GLY A 55 -11.09 3.12 -1.65
C GLY A 55 -10.66 2.32 -2.88
N GLU A 56 -11.47 2.35 -3.94
CA GLU A 56 -11.24 1.63 -5.22
C GLU A 56 -9.78 1.72 -5.70
N PRO A 57 -9.23 0.68 -6.35
CA PRO A 57 -7.90 0.76 -6.96
C PRO A 57 -7.81 1.96 -7.91
N LEU A 58 -6.62 2.51 -8.09
CA LEU A 58 -6.44 3.57 -9.07
C LEU A 58 -6.85 3.07 -10.46
N THR A 59 -7.75 3.80 -11.10
CA THR A 59 -8.11 3.62 -12.51
C THR A 59 -6.87 3.78 -13.40
N GLN A 60 -6.94 3.32 -14.64
CA GLN A 60 -5.81 3.45 -15.56
C GLN A 60 -5.39 4.92 -15.76
N THR A 61 -6.35 5.84 -15.79
CA THR A 61 -6.09 7.29 -15.88
C THR A 61 -5.40 7.81 -14.62
N GLU A 62 -5.88 7.42 -13.43
CA GLU A 62 -5.25 7.82 -12.16
C GLU A 62 -3.83 7.25 -12.03
N ARG A 63 -3.56 6.04 -12.54
CA ARG A 63 -2.21 5.45 -12.55
C ARG A 63 -1.23 6.23 -13.42
N VAL A 64 -1.67 6.63 -14.61
CA VAL A 64 -0.86 7.48 -15.50
C VAL A 64 -0.57 8.82 -14.83
N ALA A 65 -1.60 9.47 -14.27
CA ALA A 65 -1.44 10.72 -13.53
C ALA A 65 -0.54 10.57 -12.29
N LEU A 66 -0.61 9.44 -11.58
CA LEU A 66 0.25 9.15 -10.44
C LEU A 66 1.71 9.08 -10.86
N ASN A 67 1.99 8.40 -11.96
CA ASN A 67 3.33 8.24 -12.49
C ASN A 67 3.93 9.57 -12.96
N GLU A 68 3.14 10.42 -13.62
CA GLU A 68 3.54 11.78 -13.97
C GLU A 68 3.77 12.65 -12.72
N ALA A 69 2.89 12.56 -11.73
CA ALA A 69 3.00 13.32 -10.49
C ALA A 69 4.19 12.88 -9.62
N ILE A 70 4.57 11.60 -9.63
CA ILE A 70 5.80 11.11 -9.00
C ILE A 70 7.02 11.69 -9.71
N ASP A 71 6.97 11.83 -11.04
CA ASP A 71 8.08 12.42 -11.79
C ASP A 71 8.24 13.94 -11.51
N GLU A 72 7.15 14.65 -11.20
CA GLU A 72 7.14 16.09 -10.94
C GLU A 72 7.34 16.47 -9.46
N HIS A 73 6.81 15.65 -8.55
CA HIS A 73 6.72 15.96 -7.11
C HIS A 73 7.45 14.95 -6.22
N ASP A 74 8.19 14.02 -6.82
CA ASP A 74 8.90 12.92 -6.15
C ASP A 74 7.97 12.13 -5.22
N LYS A 75 8.26 12.09 -3.91
CA LYS A 75 7.45 11.41 -2.89
C LYS A 75 6.61 12.38 -2.05
N GLN A 76 6.29 13.57 -2.56
CA GLN A 76 5.43 14.53 -1.86
C GLN A 76 3.94 14.16 -1.99
N TRP A 77 3.54 13.11 -1.27
CA TRP A 77 2.21 12.47 -1.38
C TRP A 77 1.00 13.42 -1.33
N PRO A 78 0.98 14.50 -0.51
CA PRO A 78 -0.12 15.46 -0.55
C PRO A 78 -0.24 16.20 -1.90
N LYS A 79 0.88 16.56 -2.54
CA LYS A 79 0.87 17.20 -3.86
C LYS A 79 0.49 16.22 -4.95
N ILE A 80 1.04 15.00 -4.88
CA ILE A 80 0.72 13.90 -5.80
C ILE A 80 -0.77 13.58 -5.76
N ALA A 81 -1.33 13.39 -4.57
CA ALA A 81 -2.75 13.10 -4.40
C ALA A 81 -3.64 14.20 -4.99
N LYS A 82 -3.25 15.47 -4.80
CA LYS A 82 -3.95 16.61 -5.40
C LYS A 82 -3.85 16.61 -6.93
N ALA A 83 -2.70 16.27 -7.51
CA ALA A 83 -2.50 16.18 -8.95
C ALA A 83 -3.29 15.02 -9.57
N VAL A 84 -3.36 13.88 -8.88
CA VAL A 84 -4.10 12.69 -9.31
C VAL A 84 -5.62 12.84 -9.10
N GLY A 85 -6.05 13.74 -8.23
CA GLY A 85 -7.47 13.90 -7.86
C GLY A 85 -7.96 12.85 -6.87
N THR A 86 -7.08 12.35 -6.00
CA THR A 86 -7.34 11.27 -5.05
C THR A 86 -6.81 11.61 -3.65
N THR A 87 -6.72 10.63 -2.75
CA THR A 87 -6.16 10.76 -1.41
C THR A 87 -4.71 10.25 -1.34
N PRO A 88 -3.87 10.80 -0.43
CA PRO A 88 -2.52 10.29 -0.22
C PRO A 88 -2.47 8.80 0.11
N CYS A 89 -3.43 8.28 0.87
CA CYS A 89 -3.53 6.86 1.18
C CYS A 89 -3.69 6.01 -0.09
N ARG A 90 -4.62 6.36 -0.99
CA ARG A 90 -4.80 5.66 -2.28
C ARG A 90 -3.52 5.65 -3.12
N CYS A 91 -2.80 6.78 -3.16
CA CYS A 91 -1.50 6.87 -3.83
C CYS A 91 -0.46 5.95 -3.20
N LEU A 92 -0.33 5.97 -1.87
CA LEU A 92 0.65 5.17 -1.13
C LEU A 92 0.40 3.67 -1.29
N ILE A 93 -0.85 3.23 -1.23
CA ILE A 93 -1.20 1.82 -1.41
C ILE A 93 -0.80 1.36 -2.80
N HIS A 94 -1.16 2.13 -3.83
CA HIS A 94 -0.75 1.80 -5.19
C HIS A 94 0.77 1.78 -5.32
N TYR A 95 1.44 2.77 -4.74
CA TYR A 95 2.89 2.88 -4.74
C TYR A 95 3.55 1.65 -4.10
N TYR A 96 3.15 1.23 -2.91
CA TYR A 96 3.78 0.06 -2.27
C TYR A 96 3.35 -1.26 -2.91
N SER A 97 2.08 -1.43 -3.27
CA SER A 97 1.57 -2.73 -3.76
C SER A 97 1.90 -3.02 -5.23
N ARG A 98 1.90 -2.00 -6.10
CA ARG A 98 2.07 -2.15 -7.56
C ARG A 98 3.39 -1.55 -8.06
N TYR A 99 3.75 -0.36 -7.59
CA TYR A 99 4.93 0.37 -8.06
C TYR A 99 6.25 -0.17 -7.47
N LYS A 100 6.36 -0.29 -6.14
CA LYS A 100 7.59 -0.72 -5.45
C LYS A 100 7.80 -2.23 -5.52
N TRP A 101 6.74 -3.01 -5.39
CA TRP A 101 6.79 -4.47 -5.23
C TRP A 101 6.04 -5.27 -6.31
N GLY A 102 5.34 -4.60 -7.23
CA GLY A 102 4.45 -5.26 -8.20
C GLY A 102 4.93 -5.20 -9.65
N ASP A 103 3.98 -5.08 -10.58
CA ASP A 103 4.19 -5.10 -12.03
C ASP A 103 4.91 -3.87 -12.58
N GLU A 104 4.94 -2.77 -11.83
CA GLU A 104 5.63 -1.52 -12.22
C GLU A 104 7.03 -1.38 -11.60
N ARG A 105 7.57 -2.48 -11.05
CA ARG A 105 8.84 -2.48 -10.29
C ARG A 105 10.05 -2.02 -11.09
N GLU A 106 10.11 -2.26 -12.40
CA GLU A 106 11.23 -1.80 -13.23
C GLU A 106 11.33 -0.27 -13.25
N ARG A 107 10.20 0.41 -13.43
CA ARG A 107 10.13 1.88 -13.38
C ARG A 107 10.53 2.42 -12.01
N TYR A 108 10.10 1.77 -10.93
CA TYR A 108 10.54 2.12 -9.58
C TYR A 108 12.06 2.03 -9.43
N LEU A 109 12.70 0.98 -9.94
CA LEU A 109 14.15 0.82 -9.84
C LEU A 109 14.92 1.88 -10.65
N GLU A 110 14.42 2.25 -11.83
CA GLU A 110 14.99 3.35 -12.63
C GLU A 110 14.93 4.68 -11.88
N LYS A 111 13.77 5.01 -11.30
CA LYS A 111 13.57 6.23 -10.53
C LYS A 111 14.38 6.25 -9.24
N LYS A 112 14.43 5.13 -8.53
CA LYS A 112 15.27 4.96 -7.35
C LYS A 112 16.73 5.28 -7.65
N ASN A 113 17.26 4.76 -8.76
CA ASN A 113 18.63 5.04 -9.18
C ASN A 113 18.83 6.54 -9.50
N GLN A 114 17.85 7.19 -10.15
CA GLN A 114 17.91 8.64 -10.40
C GLN A 114 17.89 9.47 -9.10
N TRP A 115 17.03 9.11 -8.13
CA TRP A 115 16.96 9.77 -6.83
C TRP A 115 18.28 9.60 -6.06
N GLU A 116 18.84 8.39 -6.00
CA GLU A 116 20.13 8.10 -5.37
C GLU A 116 21.30 8.84 -6.04
N LEU A 117 21.32 8.94 -7.38
CA LEU A 117 22.38 9.62 -8.14
C LEU A 117 22.27 11.15 -8.13
N SER A 118 21.06 11.70 -8.03
CA SER A 118 20.83 13.14 -8.07
C SER A 118 21.18 13.86 -6.76
N GLY A 119 21.49 13.11 -5.69
CA GLY A 119 21.75 13.65 -4.36
C GLY A 119 20.54 14.39 -3.76
N HIS A 120 19.37 14.35 -4.42
CA HIS A 120 18.11 14.76 -3.84
C HIS A 120 17.74 13.71 -2.82
N SER A 121 18.09 13.98 -1.58
CA SER A 121 17.57 13.26 -0.44
C SER A 121 16.04 13.25 -0.57
N ASP A 122 15.42 12.07 -0.57
CA ASP A 122 13.96 11.87 -0.50
C ASP A 122 13.33 12.46 0.79
N TYR A 123 14.10 13.28 1.51
CA TYR A 123 13.78 13.94 2.75
C TYR A 123 12.59 14.88 2.58
N CYS A 124 11.52 14.52 3.28
CA CYS A 124 10.36 15.36 3.41
C CYS A 124 10.39 16.02 4.80
N GLU A 125 10.56 17.34 4.82
CA GLU A 125 10.56 18.15 6.06
C GLU A 125 9.30 17.95 6.93
N VAL A 126 8.19 17.51 6.32
CA VAL A 126 6.91 17.29 7.02
C VAL A 126 6.92 15.99 7.81
N CYS A 127 7.60 14.95 7.33
CA CYS A 127 7.68 13.66 8.02
C CYS A 127 9.07 13.32 8.57
N ASP A 128 10.05 14.22 8.40
CA ASP A 128 11.45 14.07 8.83
C ASP A 128 12.08 12.73 8.40
N ASP A 129 11.68 12.26 7.22
CA ASP A 129 12.00 10.93 6.70
C ASP A 129 12.29 11.04 5.20
N GLY A 130 13.17 10.17 4.71
CA GLY A 130 13.51 9.94 3.29
C GLY A 130 12.37 9.32 2.48
N GLY A 131 11.12 9.62 2.82
CA GLY A 131 9.93 9.11 2.15
C GLY A 131 9.76 7.59 2.24
N ASP A 132 10.37 6.92 3.22
CA ASP A 132 10.04 5.55 3.62
C ASP A 132 9.09 5.62 4.81
N LEU A 133 7.81 5.90 4.53
CA LEU A 133 6.73 5.75 5.49
C LEU A 133 6.58 4.27 5.87
N ILE A 134 7.42 3.81 6.78
CA ILE A 134 7.24 2.59 7.57
C ILE A 134 7.54 2.97 9.02
N LEU A 135 6.47 3.29 9.77
CA LEU A 135 6.42 3.10 11.22
C LEU A 135 5.97 1.66 11.52
#